data_AF-A0A520HLH5-F1
#
_entry.id   AF-A0A520HLH5-F1
#
_cell.length_a   1.000
_cell.length_b   1.000
_cell.length_c   1.000
_cell.angle_alpha   90.00
_cell.angle_beta   90.00
_cell.angle_gamma   90.00
#
_symmetry.space_group_name_H-M   'P 1'
#
loop_
_entity.id
_entity.type
_entity.pdbx_description
1 polymer ?
#
loop_
_entity_poly.entity_id
_entity_poly.type
_entity_poly.pdbx_seq_one_letter_code
_entity_poly.pdbx_strand_id
1 'polypeptide(L)'
;MFKIDQDAAGVSHAISSHKAFHKDIPLTHGEIRQYRDVIAPLAFDAVLTPFEYAPEVGRDVAVAVLDEALARAPGVKRIPL
;
A
#
# COMPACT_ATOMS: atom_id res chain seq x y z
N MET A 1 -4.34 0.01 4.89
CA MET A 1 -4.93 0.51 3.64
C MET A 1 -3.84 1.22 2.86
N PHE A 2 -3.76 1.00 1.53
CA PHE A 2 -2.72 1.61 0.70
C PHE A 2 -3.01 3.08 0.45
N LYS A 3 -1.98 3.91 0.58
CA LYS A 3 -2.00 5.30 0.12
C LYS A 3 -1.01 5.44 -1.01
N ILE A 4 -1.51 5.96 -2.13
CA ILE A 4 -0.70 6.30 -3.30
C ILE A 4 -0.42 7.80 -3.22
N ASP A 5 0.85 8.17 -3.35
CA ASP A 5 1.26 9.54 -3.55
C ASP A 5 1.43 9.75 -5.07
N GLN A 6 0.67 10.72 -5.59
CA GLN A 6 0.68 11.12 -6.99
C GLN A 6 1.12 12.58 -7.10
N ASP A 7 1.79 12.90 -8.21
CA ASP A 7 2.13 14.27 -8.54
C ASP A 7 0.90 15.06 -9.06
N ALA A 8 1.10 16.32 -9.44
CA ALA A 8 0.03 17.16 -9.97
C ALA A 8 -0.57 16.67 -11.30
N ALA A 9 0.14 15.80 -12.03
CA ALA A 9 -0.33 15.17 -13.26
C ALA A 9 -1.05 13.84 -13.01
N GLY A 10 -1.13 13.38 -11.76
CA GLY A 10 -1.72 12.10 -11.38
C GLY A 10 -0.77 10.91 -11.56
N VAL A 11 0.54 11.15 -11.72
CA VAL A 11 1.54 10.07 -11.86
C VAL A 11 1.91 9.55 -10.48
N SER A 12 1.72 8.26 -10.25
CA SER A 12 2.07 7.57 -9.01
C SER A 12 3.59 7.52 -8.84
N HIS A 13 4.11 7.95 -7.69
CA HIS A 13 5.55 7.97 -7.43
C HIS A 13 5.95 7.34 -6.09
N ALA A 14 5.00 7.13 -5.17
CA ALA A 14 5.24 6.37 -3.96
C ALA A 14 3.98 5.69 -3.43
N ILE A 15 4.18 4.61 -2.67
CA ILE A 15 3.13 3.87 -1.98
C ILE A 15 3.48 3.69 -0.51
N SER A 16 2.46 3.70 0.35
CA SER A 16 2.60 3.39 1.77
C SER A 16 1.39 2.63 2.30
N SER A 17 1.50 2.06 3.51
CA SER A 17 0.39 1.41 4.21
C SER A 17 0.21 1.98 5.61
N HIS A 18 -1.00 2.46 5.92
CA HIS A 18 -1.35 3.00 7.24
C HIS A 18 -2.84 2.77 7.54
N LYS A 19 -3.29 3.17 8.74
CA LYS A 19 -4.71 3.19 9.10
C LYS A 19 -5.47 4.16 8.18
N ALA A 20 -6.71 3.81 7.86
CA ALA A 20 -7.56 4.72 7.09
C ALA A 20 -7.74 6.06 7.84
N PHE A 21 -7.89 7.14 7.09
CA PHE A 21 -8.13 8.51 7.58
C PHE A 21 -7.01 9.20 8.37
N HIS A 22 -5.93 8.52 8.76
CA HIS A 22 -4.75 9.12 9.39
C HIS A 22 -3.44 8.58 8.81
N LYS A 23 -2.72 9.42 8.07
CA LYS A 23 -1.51 9.04 7.32
C LYS A 23 -0.33 8.61 8.19
N ASP A 24 -0.31 8.98 9.47
CA ASP A 24 0.85 8.77 10.36
C ASP A 24 0.62 7.64 11.38
N ILE A 25 -0.54 6.98 11.39
CA ILE A 25 -0.80 5.85 12.29
C ILE A 25 -0.49 4.54 11.57
N PRO A 26 0.54 3.80 11.98
CA PRO A 26 0.90 2.55 11.33
C PRO A 26 -0.16 1.46 11.55
N LEU A 27 -0.21 0.52 10.62
CA LEU A 27 -0.86 -0.76 10.85
C LEU A 27 -0.02 -1.59 11.81
N THR A 28 -0.67 -2.38 12.66
CA THR A 28 0.01 -3.43 13.42
C THR A 28 0.44 -4.56 12.48
N HIS A 29 1.42 -5.37 12.88
CA HIS A 29 1.81 -6.56 12.10
C HIS A 29 0.65 -7.54 11.91
N GLY A 30 -0.24 -7.68 12.89
CA GLY A 30 -1.43 -8.53 12.75
C GLY A 30 -2.33 -8.08 11.61
N GLU A 31 -2.58 -6.77 11.51
CA GLU A 31 -3.37 -6.19 10.42
C GLU A 31 -2.67 -6.30 9.07
N ILE A 32 -1.35 -6.10 9.02
CA ILE A 32 -0.58 -6.26 7.78
C ILE A 32 -0.67 -7.70 7.29
N ARG A 33 -0.53 -8.70 8.17
CA ARG A 33 -0.71 -10.12 7.81
C ARG A 33 -2.12 -10.39 7.27
N GLN A 34 -3.15 -9.90 7.96
CA GLN A 34 -4.53 -10.04 7.50
C GLN A 34 -4.73 -9.43 6.11
N TYR A 35 -4.23 -8.22 5.86
CA TYR A 35 -4.32 -7.60 4.53
C TYR A 35 -3.56 -8.40 3.48
N ARG A 36 -2.35 -8.87 3.82
CA ARG A 36 -1.53 -9.69 2.92
C ARG A 36 -2.25 -10.97 2.51
N ASP A 37 -2.84 -11.67 3.48
CA ASP A 37 -3.56 -12.93 3.25
C ASP A 37 -4.81 -12.72 2.37
N VAL A 38 -5.46 -11.56 2.49
CA VAL A 38 -6.59 -11.17 1.62
C VAL A 38 -6.14 -10.76 0.23
N ILE A 39 -5.03 -10.03 0.09
CA ILE A 39 -4.57 -9.46 -1.19
C ILE A 39 -3.83 -10.48 -2.06
N ALA A 40 -2.97 -11.32 -1.45
CA ALA A 40 -2.12 -12.26 -2.16
C ALA A 40 -2.84 -13.20 -3.16
N PRO A 41 -4.05 -13.72 -2.88
CA PRO A 41 -4.77 -14.59 -3.82
C PRO A 41 -5.58 -13.84 -4.89
N LEU A 42 -5.74 -12.51 -4.80
CA LEU A 42 -6.55 -11.76 -5.76
C LEU A 42 -5.79 -11.53 -7.07
N ALA A 43 -6.50 -11.66 -8.19
CA ALA A 43 -5.99 -11.30 -9.50
C ALA A 43 -6.39 -9.86 -9.83
N PHE A 44 -5.41 -8.94 -9.84
CA PHE A 44 -5.58 -7.55 -10.25
C PHE A 44 -4.26 -6.95 -10.70
N ASP A 45 -4.36 -6.03 -11.66
CA ASP A 45 -3.20 -5.38 -12.29
C ASP A 45 -3.07 -3.90 -11.88
N ALA A 46 -4.07 -3.35 -11.19
CA ALA A 46 -4.07 -1.95 -10.75
C ALA A 46 -4.80 -1.78 -9.41
N VAL A 47 -4.36 -0.80 -8.62
CA VAL A 47 -5.06 -0.35 -7.41
C VAL A 47 -5.90 0.88 -7.74
N LEU A 48 -7.14 0.86 -7.29
CA LEU A 48 -8.03 2.02 -7.28
C LEU A 48 -8.44 2.30 -5.83
N THR A 49 -7.97 3.42 -5.30
CA THR A 49 -8.46 3.95 -4.02
C THR A 49 -9.63 4.91 -4.32
N PRO A 50 -10.39 5.35 -3.30
CA PRO A 50 -11.39 6.42 -3.49
C PRO A 50 -10.82 7.75 -4.00
N PHE A 51 -9.49 7.91 -3.97
CA PHE A 51 -8.81 9.17 -4.28
C PHE A 51 -7.84 9.05 -5.47
N GLU A 52 -7.25 7.87 -5.72
CA GLU A 52 -6.19 7.68 -6.71
C GLU A 52 -6.45 6.44 -7.57
N TYR A 53 -6.20 6.56 -8.87
CA TYR A 53 -6.02 5.44 -9.79
C TYR A 53 -4.53 5.22 -10.04
N ALA A 54 -4.02 4.04 -9.66
CA ALA A 54 -2.59 3.71 -9.75
C ALA A 54 -2.38 2.47 -10.63
N PRO A 55 -2.24 2.64 -11.96
CA PRO A 55 -2.03 1.53 -12.88
C PRO A 55 -0.67 0.83 -12.72
N GLU A 56 0.29 1.47 -12.04
CA GLU A 56 1.61 0.89 -11.77
C GLU A 56 1.59 -0.08 -10.58
N VAL A 57 0.51 -0.07 -9.78
CA VAL A 57 0.41 -0.86 -8.55
C VAL A 57 -0.46 -2.09 -8.79
N GLY A 58 0.16 -3.14 -9.30
CA GLY A 58 -0.45 -4.47 -9.40
C GLY A 58 -0.35 -5.28 -8.10
N ARG A 59 -0.89 -6.50 -8.12
CA ARG A 59 -0.83 -7.45 -6.99
C ARG A 59 0.57 -7.64 -6.43
N ASP A 60 1.56 -7.78 -7.29
CA ASP A 60 2.94 -8.07 -6.87
C ASP A 60 3.55 -6.91 -6.09
N VAL A 61 3.32 -5.67 -6.56
CA VAL A 61 3.74 -4.44 -5.87
C VAL A 61 3.03 -4.33 -4.53
N ALA A 62 1.71 -4.55 -4.50
CA ALA A 62 0.93 -4.50 -3.27
C ALA A 62 1.41 -5.50 -2.21
N VAL A 63 1.70 -6.75 -2.61
CA VAL A 63 2.25 -7.77 -1.70
C VAL A 63 3.65 -7.40 -1.24
N ALA A 64 4.52 -6.92 -2.14
CA ALA A 64 5.88 -6.50 -1.79
C ALA A 64 5.89 -5.37 -0.74
N VAL A 65 4.97 -4.40 -0.84
CA VAL A 65 4.80 -3.32 0.15
C VAL A 65 4.42 -3.87 1.52
N LEU A 66 3.54 -4.87 1.58
CA LEU A 66 3.13 -5.49 2.84
C LEU A 66 4.26 -6.35 3.43
N ASP A 67 5.03 -7.05 2.60
CA ASP A 67 6.20 -7.81 3.04
C ASP A 67 7.30 -6.90 3.60
N GLU A 68 7.59 -5.78 2.93
CA GLU A 68 8.49 -4.73 3.43
C GLU A 68 8.01 -4.16 4.78
N ALA A 69 6.69 -3.99 4.97
CA ALA A 69 6.14 -3.50 6.23
C ALA A 69 6.23 -4.54 7.37
N LEU A 70 6.19 -5.84 7.06
CA LEU A 70 6.38 -6.92 8.03
C LEU A 70 7.85 -7.09 8.45
N ALA A 71 8.80 -6.75 7.59
CA ALA A 71 10.23 -6.92 7.84
C ALA A 71 10.84 -5.92 8.85
N ARG A 72 10.04 -4.94 9.32
CA ARG A 72 10.50 -3.83 10.17
C ARG A 72 9.55 -3.57 11.34
N ALA A 73 10.02 -2.76 12.29
CA ALA A 73 9.16 -2.25 13.35
C ALA A 73 7.96 -1.47 12.76
N PRO A 74 6.76 -1.53 13.38
CA PRO A 74 5.59 -0.81 12.90
C PRO A 74 5.87 0.69 12.70
N GLY A 75 5.59 1.18 11.49
CA GLY A 75 5.78 2.58 11.13
C GLY A 75 5.28 2.86 9.71
N VAL A 76 4.95 4.11 9.41
CA VAL A 76 4.56 4.49 8.05
C VAL A 76 5.82 4.83 7.25
N LYS A 77 6.01 4.14 6.12
CA LYS A 77 7.13 4.37 5.19
C LYS A 77 6.55 4.57 3.81
N ARG A 78 7.04 5.59 3.11
CA ARG A 78 6.82 5.78 1.67
C ARG A 78 7.86 4.96 0.92
N ILE A 79 7.39 4.08 0.06
CA ILE A 79 8.20 3.23 -0.79
C ILE A 79 8.07 3.80 -2.20
N PRO A 80 9.17 4.17 -2.87
CA PRO A 80 9.14 4.63 -4.26
C PRO A 80 8.55 3.56 -5.18
N LEU A 81 7.79 4.00 -6.20
CA LEU A 81 7.26 3.16 -7.28
C LEU A 81 8.21 3.13 -8.47
#